data_AF-A0A8H5ZYT2-F1
#
_entry.id   AF-A0A8H5ZYT2-F1
#
_cell.length_a   1.000
_cell.length_b   1.000
_cell.length_c   1.000
_cell.angle_alpha   90.00
_cell.angle_beta   90.00
_cell.angle_gamma   90.00
#
_symmetry.space_group_name_H-M   'P 1'
#
loop_
_entity.id
_entity.type
_entity.pdbx_description
1 polymer ?
#
loop_
_entity_poly.entity_id
_entity_poly.type
_entity_poly.pdbx_seq_one_letter_code
_entity_poly.pdbx_strand_id
1 'polypeptide(L)'
;MASSLHSDSESEVMSNNNAELIRSYTADAEGYTTHYIEPTISKLPGLANPPDYEVFWEPNDAENPRLWSLWYKGVSVVTMSLGATVVSLFSTLYTSGIPGLEEEFHISRIVGLLGVFTYLLGMAIGGIVSAPLSEIVGRRPVYLVSLTVFLLLILPSALAQNIEAILIGRFFGGLFGSAIMGNSPASVNDIVSDTHRALAFGIWSIGPTNGPVYGPIIGGFVYQYLGWRWTNWIVLIIGGAVLALMCCIKETYAPAILRIFSM
;
A
#
# COMPACT_ATOMS: atom_id res chain seq x y z
N MET A 1 49.27 -61.46 21.15
CA MET A 1 47.97 -61.46 21.85
C MET A 1 47.85 -60.12 22.58
N ALA A 2 47.31 -59.12 21.89
CA ALA A 2 46.91 -57.76 22.32
C ALA A 2 46.66 -56.98 21.00
N SER A 3 45.53 -57.15 20.32
CA SER A 3 44.16 -56.75 20.72
C SER A 3 43.96 -55.22 20.67
N SER A 4 43.61 -54.73 19.48
CA SER A 4 42.29 -54.10 19.22
C SER A 4 41.86 -52.83 19.98
N LEU A 5 42.74 -51.86 20.28
CA LEU A 5 42.28 -50.59 20.89
C LEU A 5 42.79 -49.31 20.23
N HIS A 6 43.31 -49.34 18.99
CA HIS A 6 43.79 -48.12 18.33
C HIS A 6 43.20 -47.82 16.94
N SER A 7 42.27 -48.63 16.42
CA SER A 7 41.63 -48.41 15.12
C SER A 7 40.27 -47.73 15.18
N ASP A 8 39.69 -47.55 16.36
CA ASP A 8 38.33 -47.00 16.51
C ASP A 8 38.31 -45.47 16.67
N SER A 9 39.46 -44.84 16.94
CA SER A 9 39.54 -43.37 17.13
C SER A 9 39.81 -42.59 15.85
N GLU A 10 40.33 -43.21 14.78
CA GLU A 10 40.58 -42.53 13.50
C GLU A 10 39.41 -42.66 12.51
N SER A 11 38.56 -43.68 12.67
CA SER A 11 37.28 -43.80 11.96
C SER A 11 36.22 -42.85 12.49
N GLU A 12 36.33 -42.40 13.75
CA GLU A 12 35.46 -41.37 14.35
C GLU A 12 35.82 -39.94 13.89
N VAL A 13 37.09 -39.66 13.61
CA VAL A 13 37.53 -38.31 13.21
C VAL A 13 37.30 -38.05 11.71
N MET A 14 37.19 -39.10 10.89
CA MET A 14 37.01 -38.97 9.44
C MET A 14 35.54 -39.10 8.97
N SER A 15 34.59 -39.21 9.90
CA SER A 15 33.14 -39.14 9.59
C SER A 15 32.56 -37.72 9.74
N ASN A 16 33.33 -36.75 10.24
CA ASN A 16 32.81 -35.42 10.58
C ASN A 16 32.96 -34.36 9.48
N ASN A 17 33.35 -34.75 8.26
CA ASN A 17 33.73 -33.80 7.21
C ASN A 17 32.78 -33.67 6.02
N ASN A 18 31.56 -34.22 6.07
CA ASN A 18 30.60 -34.01 4.99
C ASN A 18 29.16 -33.96 5.52
N ALA A 19 28.71 -32.75 5.87
CA ALA A 19 27.37 -32.22 5.60
C ALA A 19 27.00 -31.18 6.66
N GLU A 20 27.38 -29.94 6.40
CA GLU A 20 26.39 -28.86 6.46
C GLU A 20 26.93 -27.72 5.62
N LEU A 21 26.64 -27.82 4.32
CA LEU A 21 26.37 -26.64 3.53
C LEU A 21 25.52 -25.74 4.40
N ILE A 22 26.11 -24.64 4.88
CA ILE A 22 25.41 -23.53 5.53
C ILE A 22 24.43 -22.99 4.49
N ARG A 23 23.29 -23.67 4.37
CA ARG A 23 22.16 -23.20 3.60
C ARG A 23 21.55 -22.11 4.46
N SER A 24 21.89 -20.88 4.12
CA SER A 24 21.08 -19.74 4.51
C SER A 24 19.69 -19.96 3.91
N TYR A 25 18.79 -20.54 4.69
CA TYR A 25 17.39 -20.53 4.35
C TYR A 25 16.89 -19.13 4.70
N THR A 26 16.75 -18.32 3.66
CA THR A 26 15.74 -17.27 3.63
C THR A 26 14.41 -17.93 3.96
N ALA A 27 13.54 -17.23 4.69
CA ALA A 27 12.13 -17.61 4.71
C ALA A 27 11.70 -17.90 3.27
N ASP A 28 11.54 -19.18 2.92
CA ASP A 28 10.95 -19.56 1.66
C ASP A 28 9.59 -18.87 1.58
N ALA A 29 9.20 -18.47 0.38
CA ALA A 29 8.24 -17.43 -0.01
C ALA A 29 6.80 -17.48 0.56
N GLU A 30 6.54 -18.25 1.61
CA GLU A 30 5.23 -18.57 2.16
C GLU A 30 5.11 -18.32 3.68
N GLY A 31 5.97 -17.45 4.24
CA GLY A 31 6.22 -17.24 5.68
C GLY A 31 5.05 -16.81 6.58
N TYR A 32 3.91 -17.49 6.52
CA TYR A 32 2.72 -17.24 7.32
C TYR A 32 1.95 -18.53 7.66
N THR A 33 1.90 -19.54 6.79
CA THR A 33 1.18 -20.80 7.07
C THR A 33 2.15 -21.96 7.23
N THR A 34 2.08 -22.70 8.34
CA THR A 34 2.90 -23.89 8.57
C THR A 34 2.05 -25.17 8.54
N HIS A 35 2.52 -26.18 7.79
CA HIS A 35 1.94 -27.54 7.80
C HIS A 35 2.50 -28.40 8.95
N TYR A 36 3.67 -28.05 9.51
CA TYR A 36 4.31 -28.68 10.67
C TYR A 36 5.28 -27.69 11.33
N ILE A 37 5.27 -27.59 12.67
CA ILE A 37 6.27 -26.81 13.42
C ILE A 37 7.61 -27.54 13.30
N GLU A 38 8.42 -27.22 12.29
CA GLU A 38 9.81 -27.68 12.26
C GLU A 38 10.62 -26.91 13.30
N PRO A 39 11.35 -27.59 14.20
CA PRO A 39 12.14 -26.95 15.24
C PRO A 39 13.23 -26.09 14.59
N THR A 40 13.00 -24.77 14.56
CA THR A 40 13.93 -23.81 13.98
C THR A 40 15.04 -23.53 14.99
N ILE A 41 16.28 -23.92 14.68
CA ILE A 41 17.46 -23.54 15.45
C ILE A 41 17.77 -22.08 15.11
N SER A 42 17.67 -21.21 16.11
CA SER A 42 17.92 -19.78 15.95
C SER A 42 19.37 -19.47 15.52
N LYS A 43 19.57 -18.34 14.81
CA LYS A 43 20.91 -17.82 14.46
C LYS A 43 21.71 -17.26 15.65
N LEU A 44 21.17 -17.35 16.86
CA LEU A 44 21.86 -17.00 18.09
C LEU A 44 22.41 -18.30 18.70
N PRO A 45 23.72 -18.41 18.97
CA PRO A 45 24.27 -19.60 19.61
C PRO A 45 23.71 -19.68 21.04
N GLY A 46 22.57 -20.37 21.21
CA GLY A 46 21.89 -20.52 22.50
C GLY A 46 20.36 -20.70 22.49
N LEU A 47 19.63 -20.43 21.40
CA LEU A 47 18.17 -20.68 21.37
C LEU A 47 17.86 -21.93 20.51
N ALA A 48 17.72 -23.07 21.19
CA ALA A 48 17.36 -24.37 20.62
C ALA A 48 15.84 -24.61 20.52
N ASN A 49 15.01 -23.64 20.94
CA ASN A 49 13.57 -23.67 20.77
C ASN A 49 13.18 -22.53 19.82
N PRO A 50 12.23 -22.73 18.88
CA PRO A 50 11.52 -21.61 18.29
C PRO A 50 10.96 -20.81 19.48
N PRO A 51 11.19 -19.50 19.53
CA PRO A 51 10.74 -18.73 20.67
C PRO A 51 9.21 -18.83 20.81
N ASP A 52 8.71 -19.03 22.04
CA ASP A 52 7.27 -19.07 22.40
C ASP A 52 6.48 -17.80 22.01
N TYR A 53 7.10 -16.83 21.34
CA TYR A 53 6.53 -15.56 20.89
C TYR A 53 6.27 -15.48 19.37
N GLU A 54 6.63 -16.50 18.56
CA GLU A 54 6.34 -16.52 17.13
C GLU A 54 4.93 -17.06 16.85
N VAL A 55 4.04 -16.17 16.40
CA VAL A 55 2.66 -16.51 16.06
C VAL A 55 2.57 -16.83 14.57
N PHE A 56 2.07 -18.02 14.25
CA PHE A 56 1.86 -18.49 12.88
C PHE A 56 0.37 -18.64 12.58
N TRP A 57 0.01 -18.59 11.29
CA TRP A 57 -1.36 -18.88 10.88
C TRP A 57 -1.58 -20.40 10.87
N GLU A 58 -2.74 -20.83 11.34
CA GLU A 58 -3.20 -22.20 11.14
C GLU A 58 -3.46 -22.46 9.64
N PRO A 59 -3.30 -23.70 9.15
CA PRO A 59 -3.45 -24.04 7.73
C PRO A 59 -4.78 -23.63 7.09
N ASN A 60 -5.86 -23.49 7.88
CA ASN A 60 -7.20 -23.14 7.43
C ASN A 60 -7.75 -21.87 8.10
N ASP A 61 -6.88 -20.97 8.55
CA ASP A 61 -7.33 -19.74 9.21
C ASP A 61 -8.06 -18.81 8.23
N ALA A 62 -9.34 -18.52 8.51
CA ALA A 62 -10.19 -17.66 7.70
C ALA A 62 -9.73 -16.18 7.71
N GLU A 63 -8.91 -15.79 8.69
CA GLU A 63 -8.34 -14.45 8.78
C GLU A 63 -7.07 -14.27 7.94
N ASN A 64 -6.52 -15.35 7.36
CA ASN A 64 -5.40 -15.26 6.42
C ASN A 64 -5.86 -14.61 5.08
N PRO A 65 -5.33 -13.44 4.70
CA PRO A 65 -5.70 -12.75 3.46
C PRO A 65 -5.49 -13.59 2.19
N ARG A 66 -4.55 -14.54 2.23
CA ARG A 66 -4.26 -15.44 1.12
C ARG A 66 -5.30 -16.55 0.96
N LEU A 67 -6.08 -16.87 1.98
CA LEU A 67 -7.15 -17.88 1.91
C LEU A 67 -8.53 -17.29 1.59
N TRP A 68 -8.64 -15.97 1.45
CA TRP A 68 -9.90 -15.33 1.10
C TRP A 68 -10.44 -15.79 -0.26
N SER A 69 -11.77 -15.83 -0.37
CA SER A 69 -12.48 -16.12 -1.61
C SER A 69 -12.05 -15.19 -2.76
N LEU A 70 -11.99 -15.73 -3.98
CA LEU A 70 -11.48 -15.01 -5.15
C LEU A 70 -12.24 -13.70 -5.43
N TRP A 71 -13.56 -13.69 -5.24
CA TRP A 71 -14.37 -12.49 -5.45
C TRP A 71 -13.98 -11.38 -4.47
N TYR A 72 -13.73 -11.73 -3.20
CA TYR A 72 -13.37 -10.76 -2.16
C TYR A 72 -11.97 -10.19 -2.39
N LYS A 73 -11.02 -11.04 -2.84
CA LYS A 73 -9.72 -10.58 -3.33
C LYS A 73 -9.86 -9.59 -4.49
N GLY A 74 -10.70 -9.93 -5.48
CA GLY A 74 -10.99 -9.07 -6.62
C GLY A 74 -11.56 -7.71 -6.20
N VAL A 75 -12.58 -7.70 -5.34
CA VAL A 75 -13.17 -6.46 -4.80
C VAL A 75 -12.14 -5.62 -4.03
N SER A 76 -11.27 -6.27 -3.26
CA SER A 76 -10.20 -5.58 -2.52
C SER A 76 -9.21 -4.89 -3.47
N VAL A 77 -8.73 -5.62 -4.49
CA VAL A 77 -7.80 -5.08 -5.50
C VAL A 77 -8.45 -3.93 -6.28
N VAL A 78 -9.71 -4.09 -6.70
CA VAL A 78 -10.45 -3.05 -7.44
C VAL A 78 -10.62 -1.80 -6.57
N THR A 79 -10.98 -1.94 -5.30
CA THR A 79 -11.17 -0.78 -4.41
C THR A 79 -9.85 -0.04 -4.16
N MET A 80 -8.74 -0.77 -3.98
CA MET A 80 -7.40 -0.19 -3.88
C MET A 80 -6.99 0.54 -5.16
N SER A 81 -7.32 -0.03 -6.32
CA SER A 81 -7.10 0.59 -7.64
C SER A 81 -7.93 1.88 -7.79
N LEU A 82 -9.21 1.85 -7.41
CA LEU A 82 -10.08 3.03 -7.43
C LEU A 82 -9.57 4.13 -6.50
N GLY A 83 -9.07 3.78 -5.30
CA GLY A 83 -8.45 4.74 -4.38
C GLY A 83 -7.24 5.43 -4.99
N ALA A 84 -6.33 4.67 -5.60
CA ALA A 84 -5.19 5.24 -6.32
C ALA A 84 -5.62 6.07 -7.55
N THR A 85 -6.71 5.67 -8.21
CA THR A 85 -7.30 6.41 -9.33
C THR A 85 -7.83 7.76 -8.90
N VAL A 86 -8.51 7.86 -7.76
CA VAL A 86 -9.01 9.14 -7.22
C VAL A 86 -7.86 10.12 -6.95
N VAL A 87 -6.77 9.63 -6.33
CA VAL A 87 -5.55 10.43 -6.07
C VAL A 87 -4.92 10.90 -7.39
N SER A 88 -4.87 10.03 -8.40
CA SER A 88 -4.39 10.37 -9.75
C SER A 88 -5.30 11.41 -10.44
N LEU A 89 -6.62 11.23 -10.37
CA LEU A 89 -7.64 12.11 -10.93
C LEU A 89 -7.57 13.52 -10.36
N PHE A 90 -7.36 13.66 -9.05
CA PHE A 90 -7.25 14.97 -8.40
C PHE A 90 -6.07 15.81 -8.91
N SER A 91 -5.00 15.15 -9.38
CA SER A 91 -3.88 15.83 -10.03
C SER A 91 -4.28 16.38 -11.39
N THR A 92 -4.93 15.54 -12.20
CA THR A 92 -5.13 15.79 -13.64
C THR A 92 -6.34 16.67 -13.92
N LEU A 93 -7.44 16.51 -13.16
CA LEU A 93 -8.65 17.35 -13.23
C LEU A 93 -8.35 18.83 -13.01
N TYR A 94 -7.38 19.13 -12.15
CA TYR A 94 -6.98 20.49 -11.83
C TYR A 94 -6.52 21.26 -13.08
N THR A 95 -5.82 20.60 -14.01
CA THR A 95 -5.29 21.25 -15.22
C THR A 95 -6.37 21.82 -16.12
N SER A 96 -7.55 21.18 -16.18
CA SER A 96 -8.70 21.66 -16.93
C SER A 96 -9.34 22.90 -16.31
N GLY A 97 -9.18 23.10 -15.00
CA GLY A 97 -9.74 24.24 -14.27
C GLY A 97 -8.84 25.48 -14.22
N ILE A 98 -7.59 25.39 -14.70
CA ILE A 98 -6.62 26.50 -14.67
C ILE A 98 -7.14 27.78 -15.33
N PRO A 99 -7.80 27.75 -16.51
CA PRO A 99 -8.30 28.97 -17.13
C PRO A 99 -9.31 29.72 -16.23
N GLY A 100 -10.12 29.00 -15.45
CA GLY A 100 -11.05 29.62 -14.50
C GLY A 100 -10.35 30.24 -13.29
N LEU A 101 -9.23 29.65 -12.86
CA LEU A 101 -8.39 30.21 -11.79
C LEU A 101 -7.70 31.50 -12.24
N GLU A 102 -7.24 31.55 -13.50
CA GLU A 102 -6.64 32.75 -14.11
C GLU A 102 -7.63 33.90 -14.17
N GLU A 103 -8.87 33.62 -14.60
CA GLU A 103 -9.93 34.62 -14.71
C GLU A 103 -10.36 35.16 -13.34
N GLU A 104 -10.57 34.28 -12.36
CA GLU A 104 -11.12 34.67 -11.06
C GLU A 104 -10.10 35.34 -10.12
N PHE A 105 -8.86 34.84 -10.09
CA PHE A 105 -7.82 35.38 -9.19
C PHE A 105 -6.87 36.35 -9.89
N HIS A 106 -7.07 36.63 -11.17
CA HIS A 106 -6.20 37.48 -11.99
C HIS A 106 -4.72 37.08 -11.92
N ILE A 107 -4.46 35.77 -11.89
CA ILE A 107 -3.12 35.19 -11.80
C ILE A 107 -2.59 34.78 -13.17
N SER A 108 -1.26 34.63 -13.27
CA SER A 108 -0.64 34.06 -14.48
C SER A 108 -0.81 32.54 -14.53
N ARG A 109 -0.77 31.98 -15.73
CA ARG A 109 -0.77 30.52 -15.95
C ARG A 109 0.30 29.77 -15.19
N ILE A 110 1.47 30.40 -15.03
CA ILE A 110 2.60 29.83 -14.29
C ILE A 110 2.20 29.60 -12.84
N VAL A 111 1.52 30.57 -12.22
CA VAL A 111 1.02 30.45 -10.84
C VAL A 111 -0.09 29.40 -10.76
N GLY A 112 -0.99 29.32 -11.75
CA GLY A 112 -1.97 28.25 -11.83
C GLY A 112 -1.34 26.85 -11.84
N LEU A 113 -0.28 26.66 -12.64
CA LEU A 113 0.46 25.39 -12.72
C LEU A 113 1.17 25.01 -11.42
N LEU A 114 1.53 25.97 -10.55
CA LEU A 114 2.11 25.66 -9.23
C LEU A 114 1.19 24.75 -8.40
N GLY A 115 -0.13 24.76 -8.62
CA GLY A 115 -1.04 23.83 -7.95
C GLY A 115 -0.78 22.36 -8.30
N VAL A 116 -0.35 22.06 -9.52
CA VAL A 116 0.06 20.69 -9.90
C VAL A 116 1.40 20.36 -9.24
N PHE A 117 2.37 21.28 -9.32
CA PHE A 117 3.69 21.06 -8.74
C PHE A 117 3.67 20.85 -7.23
N THR A 118 2.94 21.69 -6.48
CA THR A 118 2.78 21.58 -5.03
C THR A 118 2.11 20.27 -4.62
N TYR A 119 1.11 19.81 -5.38
CA TYR A 119 0.50 18.50 -5.18
C TYR A 119 1.50 17.35 -5.37
N LEU A 120 2.26 17.36 -6.47
CA LEU A 120 3.27 16.34 -6.75
C LEU A 120 4.40 16.35 -5.72
N LEU A 121 4.83 17.54 -5.27
CA LEU A 121 5.82 17.70 -4.21
C LEU A 121 5.31 17.10 -2.88
N GLY A 122 4.06 17.41 -2.52
CA GLY A 122 3.39 16.81 -1.37
C GLY A 122 3.37 15.29 -1.48
N MET A 123 3.00 14.74 -2.64
CA MET A 123 2.99 13.30 -2.85
C MET A 123 4.37 12.66 -2.71
N ALA A 124 5.43 13.31 -3.22
CA ALA A 124 6.79 12.81 -3.12
C ALA A 124 7.25 12.71 -1.65
N ILE A 125 6.99 13.75 -0.85
CA ILE A 125 7.34 13.77 0.57
C ILE A 125 6.48 12.77 1.35
N GLY A 126 5.17 12.77 1.08
CA GLY A 126 4.23 11.88 1.76
C GLY A 126 4.54 10.41 1.51
N GLY A 127 4.96 10.05 0.29
CA GLY A 127 5.31 8.67 -0.08
C GLY A 127 6.45 8.09 0.76
N ILE A 128 7.44 8.93 1.11
CA ILE A 128 8.58 8.53 1.94
C ILE A 128 8.11 8.16 3.36
N VAL A 129 7.16 8.91 3.91
CA VAL A 129 6.65 8.70 5.27
C VAL A 129 5.60 7.59 5.30
N SER A 130 4.76 7.50 4.27
CA SER A 130 3.62 6.58 4.26
C SER A 130 4.00 5.12 4.14
N ALA A 131 5.14 4.81 3.49
CA ALA A 131 5.62 3.44 3.34
C ALA A 131 5.89 2.76 4.70
N PRO A 132 6.82 3.25 5.55
CA PRO A 132 7.09 2.63 6.85
C PRO A 132 5.90 2.71 7.81
N LEU A 133 5.09 3.78 7.72
CA LEU A 133 3.91 3.94 8.58
C LEU A 133 2.89 2.81 8.37
N SER A 134 2.74 2.33 7.13
CA SER A 134 1.82 1.23 6.80
C SER A 134 2.26 -0.14 7.33
N GLU A 135 3.56 -0.32 7.55
CA GLU A 135 4.12 -1.56 8.11
C GLU A 135 4.05 -1.60 9.63
N ILE A 136 4.07 -0.44 10.29
CA ILE A 136 4.01 -0.35 11.76
C ILE A 136 2.56 -0.41 12.25
N VAL A 137 1.67 0.38 11.62
CA VAL A 137 0.28 0.59 12.08
C VAL A 137 -0.71 -0.40 11.46
N GLY A 138 -0.36 -0.98 10.31
CA GLY A 138 -1.29 -1.75 9.47
C GLY A 138 -1.81 -0.92 8.28
N ARG A 139 -2.33 -1.60 7.26
CA ARG A 139 -2.65 -0.97 5.97
C ARG A 139 -4.00 -0.29 6.01
N ARG A 140 -5.02 -0.90 6.61
CA ARG A 140 -6.39 -0.37 6.64
C ARG A 140 -6.51 0.95 7.42
N PRO A 141 -6.00 1.09 8.66
CA PRO A 141 -6.08 2.36 9.38
C PRO A 141 -5.37 3.49 8.61
N VAL A 142 -4.21 3.19 8.02
CA VAL A 142 -3.46 4.16 7.23
C VAL A 142 -4.26 4.62 6.02
N TYR A 143 -4.94 3.71 5.30
CA TYR A 143 -5.80 4.10 4.18
C TYR A 143 -7.01 4.93 4.60
N LEU A 144 -7.72 4.52 5.66
CA LEU A 144 -8.92 5.23 6.09
C LEU A 144 -8.60 6.64 6.58
N VAL A 145 -7.55 6.78 7.40
CA VAL A 145 -7.13 8.09 7.92
C VAL A 145 -6.60 8.96 6.78
N SER A 146 -5.70 8.45 5.95
CA SER A 146 -5.11 9.23 4.86
C SER A 146 -6.15 9.65 3.82
N LEU A 147 -7.07 8.76 3.43
CA LEU A 147 -8.14 9.08 2.49
C LEU A 147 -9.11 10.11 3.07
N THR A 148 -9.48 9.96 4.34
CA THR A 148 -10.37 10.92 5.02
C THR A 148 -9.74 12.30 5.08
N VAL A 149 -8.47 12.39 5.52
CA VAL A 149 -7.74 13.67 5.59
C VAL A 149 -7.55 14.26 4.19
N PHE A 150 -7.22 13.43 3.20
CA PHE A 150 -7.16 13.84 1.80
C PHE A 150 -8.46 14.49 1.33
N LEU A 151 -9.61 13.85 1.55
CA LEU A 151 -10.92 14.40 1.16
C LEU A 151 -11.23 15.71 1.88
N LEU A 152 -10.90 15.82 3.18
CA LEU A 152 -11.08 17.08 3.91
C LEU A 152 -10.20 18.20 3.35
N LEU A 153 -9.00 17.89 2.87
CA LEU A 153 -8.07 18.86 2.27
C LEU A 153 -8.47 19.28 0.84
N ILE A 154 -9.42 18.58 0.20
CA ILE A 154 -10.05 19.04 -1.04
C ILE A 154 -11.02 20.20 -0.75
N LEU A 155 -11.65 20.26 0.43
CA LEU A 155 -12.63 21.30 0.77
C LEU A 155 -12.06 22.73 0.72
N PRO A 156 -10.85 23.02 1.27
CA PRO A 156 -10.20 24.31 1.08
C PRO A 156 -10.03 24.67 -0.40
N SER A 157 -9.72 23.71 -1.27
CA SER A 157 -9.55 23.95 -2.71
C SER A 157 -10.88 24.20 -3.42
N ALA A 158 -11.98 23.62 -2.95
CA ALA A 158 -13.32 23.82 -3.49
C ALA A 158 -13.94 25.16 -3.07
N LEU A 159 -13.65 25.62 -1.85
CA LEU A 159 -14.19 26.84 -1.24
C LEU A 159 -13.20 28.01 -1.26
N ALA A 160 -12.04 27.85 -1.90
CA ALA A 160 -10.98 28.84 -1.90
C ALA A 160 -11.44 30.20 -2.47
N GLN A 161 -11.00 31.25 -1.77
CA GLN A 161 -11.13 32.66 -2.18
C GLN A 161 -9.78 33.26 -2.61
N ASN A 162 -8.70 32.50 -2.51
CA ASN A 162 -7.37 32.89 -2.95
C ASN A 162 -6.59 31.66 -3.47
N ILE A 163 -5.56 31.92 -4.29
CA ILE A 163 -4.74 30.86 -4.85
C ILE A 163 -3.88 30.16 -3.79
N GLU A 164 -3.45 30.89 -2.76
CA GLU A 164 -2.59 30.39 -1.68
C GLU A 164 -3.26 29.24 -0.92
N ALA A 165 -4.55 29.35 -0.58
CA ALA A 165 -5.30 28.28 0.07
C ALA A 165 -5.38 27.03 -0.83
N ILE A 166 -5.48 27.20 -2.14
CA ILE A 166 -5.46 26.08 -3.10
C ILE A 166 -4.08 25.43 -3.10
N LEU A 167 -3.00 26.20 -3.20
CA LEU A 167 -1.64 25.65 -3.21
C LEU A 167 -1.32 24.87 -1.92
N ILE A 168 -1.67 25.43 -0.76
CA ILE A 168 -1.46 24.80 0.54
C ILE A 168 -2.34 23.54 0.67
N GLY A 169 -3.63 23.65 0.35
CA GLY A 169 -4.56 22.52 0.38
C GLY A 169 -4.12 21.38 -0.54
N ARG A 170 -3.57 21.71 -1.73
CA ARG A 170 -3.03 20.73 -2.66
C ARG A 170 -1.73 20.09 -2.18
N PHE A 171 -0.82 20.85 -1.57
CA PHE A 171 0.40 20.28 -0.97
C PHE A 171 0.06 19.23 0.09
N PHE A 172 -0.78 19.56 1.05
CA PHE A 172 -1.20 18.61 2.08
C PHE A 172 -2.07 17.50 1.50
N GLY A 173 -2.93 17.80 0.52
CA GLY A 173 -3.70 16.79 -0.20
C GLY A 173 -2.79 15.75 -0.85
N GLY A 174 -1.72 16.17 -1.51
CA GLY A 174 -0.71 15.25 -2.06
C GLY A 174 -0.02 14.43 -0.96
N LEU A 175 0.35 15.08 0.14
CA LEU A 175 1.03 14.44 1.27
C LEU A 175 0.23 13.25 1.86
N PHE A 176 -1.08 13.41 2.03
CA PHE A 176 -1.93 12.33 2.54
C PHE A 176 -2.40 11.37 1.42
N GLY A 177 -2.65 11.87 0.21
CA GLY A 177 -3.06 11.06 -0.93
C GLY A 177 -1.99 10.04 -1.36
N SER A 178 -0.70 10.34 -1.16
CA SER A 178 0.39 9.42 -1.49
C SER A 178 0.34 8.09 -0.75
N ALA A 179 -0.23 8.06 0.46
CA ALA A 179 -0.28 6.83 1.26
C ALA A 179 -1.09 5.73 0.56
N ILE A 180 -2.21 6.09 -0.06
CA ILE A 180 -3.04 5.15 -0.83
C ILE A 180 -2.32 4.76 -2.11
N MET A 181 -1.80 5.74 -2.84
CA MET A 181 -1.16 5.51 -4.13
C MET A 181 0.12 4.64 -4.01
N GLY A 182 0.94 4.90 -2.99
CA GLY A 182 2.20 4.17 -2.74
C GLY A 182 2.01 2.82 -2.07
N ASN A 183 1.11 2.71 -1.09
CA ASN A 183 0.98 1.47 -0.32
C ASN A 183 0.00 0.48 -0.96
N SER A 184 -0.96 0.94 -1.80
CA SER A 184 -1.94 0.05 -2.44
C SER A 184 -1.34 -1.15 -3.19
N PRO A 185 -0.25 -1.04 -3.98
CA PRO A 185 0.38 -2.22 -4.60
C PRO A 185 0.94 -3.21 -3.58
N ALA A 186 1.45 -2.72 -2.44
CA ALA A 186 1.95 -3.59 -1.38
C ALA A 186 0.79 -4.37 -0.70
N SER A 187 -0.40 -3.78 -0.57
CA SER A 187 -1.59 -4.52 -0.14
C SER A 187 -2.02 -5.60 -1.13
N VAL A 188 -1.94 -5.32 -2.45
CA VAL A 188 -2.24 -6.32 -3.48
C VAL A 188 -1.28 -7.50 -3.38
N ASN A 189 0.00 -7.23 -3.08
CA ASN A 189 1.01 -8.25 -2.86
C ASN A 189 0.69 -9.16 -1.66
N ASP A 190 0.12 -8.61 -0.59
CA ASP A 190 -0.15 -9.37 0.63
C ASP A 190 -1.32 -10.37 0.47
N ILE A 191 -2.27 -10.09 -0.43
CA ILE A 191 -3.50 -10.88 -0.62
C ILE A 191 -3.34 -11.98 -1.70
N VAL A 192 -2.40 -11.79 -2.63
CA VAL A 192 -2.29 -12.60 -3.87
C VAL A 192 -1.08 -13.52 -3.81
N SER A 193 -1.22 -14.75 -4.32
CA SER A 193 -0.11 -15.70 -4.43
C SER A 193 0.87 -15.32 -5.53
N ASP A 194 2.11 -15.77 -5.42
CA ASP A 194 3.20 -15.41 -6.34
C ASP A 194 2.88 -15.72 -7.80
N THR A 195 2.18 -16.82 -8.06
CA THR A 195 1.74 -17.24 -9.40
C THR A 195 0.78 -16.23 -10.05
N HIS A 196 -0.09 -15.59 -9.27
CA HIS A 196 -1.13 -14.68 -9.76
C HIS A 196 -0.76 -13.20 -9.56
N ARG A 197 0.39 -12.92 -8.95
CA ARG A 197 0.83 -11.57 -8.58
C ARG A 197 0.86 -10.65 -9.80
N ALA A 198 1.47 -11.06 -10.90
CA ALA A 198 1.55 -10.24 -12.11
C ALA A 198 0.17 -9.84 -12.66
N LEU A 199 -0.80 -10.77 -12.65
CA LEU A 199 -2.16 -10.52 -13.10
C LEU A 199 -2.88 -9.55 -12.17
N ALA A 200 -2.75 -9.72 -10.85
CA ALA A 200 -3.38 -8.81 -9.89
C ALA A 200 -2.81 -7.39 -9.96
N PHE A 201 -1.49 -7.24 -10.11
CA PHE A 201 -0.86 -5.95 -10.35
C PHE A 201 -1.30 -5.33 -11.68
N GLY A 202 -1.49 -6.14 -12.72
CA GLY A 202 -2.04 -5.70 -14.00
C GLY A 202 -3.47 -5.16 -13.87
N ILE A 203 -4.34 -5.85 -13.13
CA ILE A 203 -5.70 -5.38 -12.86
C ILE A 203 -5.68 -4.10 -12.03
N TRP A 204 -4.84 -4.07 -10.99
CA TRP A 204 -4.70 -2.89 -10.14
C TRP A 204 -4.21 -1.67 -10.91
N SER A 205 -3.26 -1.82 -11.83
CA SER A 205 -2.65 -0.68 -12.54
C SER A 205 -3.59 0.01 -13.53
N ILE A 206 -4.62 -0.70 -14.03
CA ILE A 206 -5.62 -0.13 -14.95
C ILE A 206 -6.21 1.16 -14.40
N GLY A 207 -6.60 1.20 -13.13
CA GLY A 207 -7.18 2.41 -12.52
C GLY A 207 -6.23 3.62 -12.53
N PRO A 208 -5.16 3.62 -11.73
CA PRO A 208 -4.28 4.77 -11.57
C PRO A 208 -3.60 5.21 -12.88
N THR A 209 -3.27 4.28 -13.79
CA THR A 209 -2.69 4.61 -15.10
C THR A 209 -3.69 5.28 -16.03
N ASN A 210 -4.98 4.98 -15.93
CA ASN A 210 -6.01 5.67 -16.71
C ASN A 210 -6.52 6.97 -16.06
N GLY A 211 -6.16 7.25 -14.80
CA GLY A 211 -6.50 8.51 -14.12
C GLY A 211 -6.14 9.79 -14.92
N PRO A 212 -4.95 9.90 -15.53
CA PRO A 212 -4.60 11.03 -16.39
C PRO A 212 -5.37 11.10 -17.72
N VAL A 213 -5.96 10.00 -18.17
CA VAL A 213 -6.80 9.98 -19.37
C VAL A 213 -8.20 10.48 -19.02
N TYR A 214 -8.78 9.98 -17.93
CA TYR A 214 -10.12 10.39 -17.48
C TYR A 214 -10.15 11.83 -16.97
N GLY A 215 -9.06 12.31 -16.38
CA GLY A 215 -8.98 13.65 -15.79
C GLY A 215 -9.37 14.78 -16.72
N PRO A 216 -8.67 15.01 -17.85
CA PRO A 216 -9.01 16.08 -18.78
C PRO A 216 -10.39 15.94 -19.43
N ILE A 217 -10.85 14.71 -19.64
CA ILE A 217 -12.18 14.44 -20.21
C ILE A 217 -13.25 14.91 -19.23
N ILE A 218 -13.24 14.39 -18.00
CA ILE A 218 -14.21 14.76 -16.96
C ILE A 218 -14.06 16.24 -16.62
N GLY A 219 -12.82 16.72 -16.43
CA GLY A 219 -12.51 18.08 -16.03
C GLY A 219 -12.91 19.11 -17.07
N GLY A 220 -12.72 18.82 -18.36
CA GLY A 220 -13.12 19.70 -19.45
C GLY A 220 -14.64 19.89 -19.52
N PHE A 221 -15.40 18.79 -19.48
CA PHE A 221 -16.87 18.86 -19.46
C PHE A 221 -17.39 19.60 -18.22
N VAL A 222 -16.85 19.27 -17.05
CA VAL A 222 -17.28 19.88 -15.78
C VAL A 222 -16.96 21.37 -15.76
N TYR A 223 -15.75 21.74 -16.20
CA TYR A 223 -15.34 23.13 -16.28
C TYR A 223 -16.26 23.93 -17.20
N GLN A 224 -16.61 23.38 -18.37
CA GLN A 224 -17.46 24.07 -19.35
C GLN A 224 -18.87 24.36 -18.84
N TYR A 225 -19.49 23.44 -18.09
CA TYR A 225 -20.90 23.58 -17.67
C TYR A 225 -21.09 24.07 -16.23
N LEU A 226 -20.17 23.74 -15.32
CA LEU A 226 -20.31 23.99 -13.89
C LEU A 226 -19.19 24.86 -13.31
N GLY A 227 -18.11 25.09 -14.07
CA GLY A 227 -16.96 25.88 -13.65
C GLY A 227 -15.88 25.09 -12.90
N TRP A 228 -14.77 25.78 -12.58
CA TRP A 228 -13.55 25.12 -12.09
C TRP A 228 -13.71 24.54 -10.67
N ARG A 229 -14.51 25.16 -9.81
CA ARG A 229 -14.75 24.68 -8.43
C ARG A 229 -15.39 23.29 -8.39
N TRP A 230 -16.28 23.00 -9.34
CA TRP A 230 -16.97 21.72 -9.44
C TRP A 230 -16.06 20.53 -9.76
N THR A 231 -14.87 20.78 -10.32
CA THR A 231 -13.87 19.72 -10.49
C THR A 231 -13.45 19.12 -9.14
N ASN A 232 -13.31 19.95 -8.09
CA ASN A 232 -12.98 19.50 -6.74
C ASN A 232 -14.16 18.73 -6.10
N TRP A 233 -15.40 19.21 -6.29
CA TRP A 233 -16.59 18.55 -5.76
C TRP A 233 -16.79 17.14 -6.33
N ILE A 234 -16.51 16.94 -7.61
CA ILE A 234 -16.62 15.61 -8.24
C ILE A 234 -15.58 14.64 -7.68
N VAL A 235 -14.34 15.09 -7.47
CA VAL A 235 -13.33 14.25 -6.80
C VAL A 235 -13.76 13.92 -5.38
N LEU A 236 -14.36 14.87 -4.66
CA LEU A 236 -14.87 14.65 -3.31
C LEU A 236 -15.97 13.57 -3.29
N ILE A 237 -16.89 13.59 -4.27
CA ILE A 237 -17.97 12.60 -4.38
C ILE A 237 -17.42 11.21 -4.72
N ILE A 238 -16.57 11.10 -5.74
CA ILE A 238 -15.98 9.83 -6.15
C ILE A 238 -15.10 9.27 -5.02
N GLY A 239 -14.27 10.12 -4.41
CA GLY A 239 -13.40 9.73 -3.31
C GLY A 239 -14.16 9.37 -2.04
N GLY A 240 -15.28 10.04 -1.74
CA GLY A 240 -16.18 9.67 -0.66
C GLY A 240 -16.85 8.30 -0.87
N ALA A 241 -17.26 8.00 -2.11
CA ALA A 241 -17.78 6.68 -2.46
C ALA A 241 -16.71 5.60 -2.30
N VAL A 242 -15.47 5.86 -2.73
CA VAL A 242 -14.34 4.94 -2.54
C VAL A 242 -14.00 4.78 -1.06
N LEU A 243 -14.05 5.84 -0.26
CA LEU A 243 -13.86 5.75 1.20
C LEU A 243 -14.90 4.82 1.84
N ALA A 244 -16.16 4.94 1.44
CA ALA A 244 -17.22 4.05 1.93
C ALA A 244 -16.95 2.58 1.54
N LEU A 245 -16.49 2.32 0.31
CA LEU A 245 -16.09 0.98 -0.11
C LEU A 245 -14.88 0.47 0.68
N MET A 246 -13.90 1.34 0.95
CA MET A 246 -12.69 1.01 1.72
C MET A 246 -13.01 0.64 3.17
N CYS A 247 -14.04 1.25 3.77
CA CYS A 247 -14.51 0.91 5.11
C CYS A 247 -15.00 -0.56 5.20
N CYS A 248 -15.54 -1.09 4.11
CA CYS A 248 -16.06 -2.47 4.02
C CYS A 248 -14.95 -3.53 3.87
N ILE A 249 -13.70 -3.14 3.61
CA ILE A 249 -12.57 -4.06 3.41
C ILE A 249 -11.87 -4.33 4.75
N LYS A 250 -11.62 -5.62 5.03
CA LYS A 250 -10.81 -6.13 6.16
C LYS A 250 -9.33 -5.75 6.03
N GLU A 251 -8.62 -5.75 7.15
CA GLU A 251 -7.17 -5.53 7.18
C GLU A 251 -6.44 -6.60 6.34
N THR A 252 -5.42 -6.18 5.59
CA THR A 252 -4.68 -7.03 4.64
C THR A 252 -3.26 -7.32 5.10
N TYR A 253 -2.74 -6.58 6.08
CA TYR A 253 -1.39 -6.75 6.57
C TYR A 253 -1.28 -7.90 7.58
N ALA A 254 -0.70 -9.02 7.15
CA ALA A 254 -0.60 -10.24 7.95
C ALA A 254 0.06 -10.03 9.34
N PRO A 255 1.17 -9.28 9.49
CA PRO A 255 1.77 -9.04 10.80
C PRO A 255 0.91 -8.20 11.75
N ALA A 256 0.09 -7.26 11.26
CA ALA A 256 -0.82 -6.50 12.13
C ALA A 256 -1.94 -7.39 12.66
N ILE A 257 -2.44 -8.33 11.85
CA ILE A 257 -3.50 -9.24 12.30
C ILE A 257 -2.95 -10.20 13.36
N LEU A 258 -1.78 -10.78 13.14
CA LEU A 258 -1.15 -11.71 14.10
C LEU A 258 -0.82 -11.05 15.45
N ARG A 259 -0.45 -9.75 15.45
CA ARG A 259 -0.21 -8.98 16.69
C ARG A 259 -1.47 -8.79 17.55
N ILE A 260 -2.65 -8.76 16.94
CA ILE A 260 -3.91 -8.61 17.68
C ILE A 260 -4.24 -9.88 18.48
N PHE A 261 -3.85 -11.05 17.97
CA PHE A 261 -4.10 -12.34 18.62
C PHE A 261 -3.06 -12.72 19.70
N SER A 262 -1.94 -12.00 19.77
CA SER A 262 -0.88 -12.25 20.77
C SER A 262 -1.03 -11.46 22.09
N MET A 263 -2.09 -10.65 22.23
CA MET A 263 -2.41 -9.87 23.44
C MET A 263 -3.57 -10.50 24.20
#